data_AF-A0A2S9TM83-F1
#
_entry.id   AF-A0A2S9TM83-F1
#
_cell.length_a   1.000
_cell.length_b   1.000
_cell.length_c   1.000
_cell.angle_alpha   90.00
_cell.angle_beta   90.00
_cell.angle_gamma   90.00
#
_symmetry.space_group_name_H-M   'P 1'
#
loop_
_entity.id
_entity.type
_entity.pdbx_description
1 polymer ?
#
loop_
_entity_poly.entity_id
_entity_poly.type
_entity_poly.pdbx_seq_one_letter_code
_entity_poly.pdbx_strand_id
1 'polypeptide(L)' 'ESVHRQFRTLTKTKGAFPNDDSLLKLLFMGIKNAQEKWTMPIRNWSLTLSQLAIHFEGRLDDSLNL' A
#
# COMPACT_ATOMS: atom_id res chain seq x y z
N GLU A 1 -9.60 -2.25 -3.62
CA GLU A 1 -10.81 -1.94 -2.80
C GLU A 1 -10.67 -1.96 -1.27
N SER A 2 -9.77 -2.71 -0.62
CA SER A 2 -9.67 -2.68 0.87
C SER A 2 -9.33 -1.29 1.43
N VAL A 3 -8.37 -0.58 0.83
CA VAL A 3 -7.96 0.77 1.25
C VAL A 3 -9.09 1.78 1.06
N HIS A 4 -9.75 1.78 -0.10
CA HIS A 4 -10.86 2.70 -0.38
C HIS A 4 -12.04 2.52 0.60
N ARG A 5 -12.35 1.27 0.98
CA ARG A 5 -13.36 0.99 2.02
C ARG A 5 -12.96 1.58 3.38
N GLN A 6 -11.69 1.44 3.77
CA GLN A 6 -11.17 1.99 5.01
C GLN A 6 -11.27 3.52 5.04
N PHE A 7 -10.90 4.19 3.95
CA PHE A 7 -11.04 5.66 3.85
C PHE A 7 -12.49 6.10 3.96
N ARG A 8 -13.42 5.47 3.23
CA ARG A 8 -14.85 5.77 3.35
C ARG A 8 -15.37 5.57 4.79
N THR A 9 -14.83 4.59 5.50
CA THR A 9 -15.22 4.33 6.90
C THR A 9 -14.68 5.41 7.84
N LEU A 10 -13.41 5.82 7.65
CA LEU A 10 -12.78 6.89 8.43
C LEU A 10 -13.44 8.25 8.21
N THR A 11 -13.90 8.53 7.00
CA THR A 11 -14.56 9.81 6.68
C THR A 11 -16.07 9.80 6.97
N LYS A 12 -16.70 8.63 7.14
CA LYS A 12 -18.16 8.51 7.36
C LYS A 12 -18.66 9.32 8.57
N THR A 13 -17.84 9.45 9.61
CA THR A 13 -18.20 10.15 10.86
C THR A 13 -17.80 11.62 10.88
N LYS A 14 -17.03 12.10 9.89
CA LYS A 14 -16.65 13.52 9.76
C LYS A 14 -17.38 14.14 8.58
N GLY A 15 -18.41 14.94 8.89
CA GLY A 15 -19.26 15.59 7.89
C GLY A 15 -18.54 16.66 7.04
N ALA A 16 -17.78 17.55 7.67
CA ALA A 16 -16.98 18.57 6.99
C ALA A 16 -15.60 18.68 7.63
N PHE A 17 -14.59 18.93 6.80
CA PHE A 17 -13.22 19.17 7.24
C PHE A 17 -12.94 20.68 7.24
N PRO A 18 -12.27 21.22 8.27
CA PRO A 18 -11.98 22.66 8.37
C PRO A 18 -10.96 23.15 7.33
N ASN A 19 -10.11 22.25 6.81
CA ASN A 19 -9.17 22.51 5.71
C ASN A 19 -8.70 21.18 5.09
N ASP A 20 -8.09 21.24 3.91
CA ASP A 20 -7.61 20.07 3.18
C ASP A 20 -6.50 19.32 3.94
N ASP A 21 -5.65 20.05 4.66
CA ASP A 21 -4.60 19.49 5.51
C ASP A 21 -5.15 18.54 6.58
N SER A 22 -6.29 18.87 7.18
CA SER A 22 -6.92 18.04 8.20
C SER A 22 -7.47 16.73 7.62
N LEU A 23 -7.95 16.76 6.37
CA LEU A 23 -8.36 15.56 5.63
C LEU A 23 -7.14 14.69 5.30
N LEU A 24 -6.08 15.30 4.77
CA LEU A 24 -4.85 14.58 4.42
C LEU A 24 -4.21 13.92 5.64
N LYS A 25 -4.15 14.61 6.78
CA LYS A 25 -3.64 14.04 8.04
C LYS A 25 -4.45 12.83 8.48
N LEU A 26 -5.78 12.87 8.38
CA LEU A 26 -6.64 11.73 8.71
C LEU A 26 -6.37 10.53 7.81
N LEU A 27 -6.28 10.75 6.50
CA LEU A 27 -6.00 9.69 5.53
C LEU A 27 -4.59 9.10 5.74
N PHE A 28 -3.60 9.94 5.99
CA PHE A 28 -2.24 9.52 6.30
C PHE A 28 -2.20 8.60 7.52
N MET A 29 -2.86 8.99 8.62
CA MET A 29 -2.95 8.15 9.82
C MET A 29 -3.68 6.83 9.53
N GLY A 30 -4.72 6.86 8.70
CA GLY A 30 -5.40 5.66 8.23
C GLY A 30 -4.49 4.70 7.47
N ILE A 31 -3.65 5.21 6.56
CA ILE A 31 -2.67 4.41 5.82
C ILE A 31 -1.61 3.85 6.77
N LYS A 32 -1.07 4.68 7.68
CA LYS A 32 -0.07 4.24 8.64
C LYS A 32 -0.56 3.05 9.48
N ASN A 33 -1.78 3.15 10.02
CA ASN A 33 -2.41 2.06 10.77
C ASN A 33 -2.69 0.82 9.91
N ALA A 34 -3.00 1.01 8.62
CA ALA A 34 -3.20 -0.11 7.70
C ALA A 34 -1.88 -0.83 7.37
N GLN A 35 -0.80 -0.05 7.16
CA GLN A 35 0.54 -0.55 6.90
C GLN A 35 1.06 -1.40 8.06
N GLU A 36 0.82 -0.98 9.31
CA GLU A 36 1.17 -1.76 10.50
C GLU A 36 0.49 -3.15 10.53
N LYS A 37 -0.67 -3.29 9.88
CA LYS A 37 -1.40 -4.57 9.79
C LYS A 37 -1.00 -5.40 8.57
N TRP A 38 -0.27 -4.84 7.61
CA TRP A 38 0.18 -5.54 6.41
C TRP A 38 1.47 -6.32 6.68
N THR A 39 1.39 -7.26 7.61
CA THR A 39 2.53 -8.10 8.02
C THR A 39 2.60 -9.43 7.27
N MET A 40 1.52 -9.80 6.58
CA MET A 40 1.45 -11.07 5.86
C MET A 40 2.35 -11.05 4.61
N PRO A 41 3.26 -12.01 4.45
CA PRO A 41 4.10 -12.09 3.26
C PRO A 41 3.25 -12.41 2.03
N ILE A 42 3.69 -11.94 0.86
CA ILE A 42 3.03 -12.22 -0.41
C ILE A 42 3.19 -13.71 -0.72
N ARG A 43 2.07 -14.38 -0.97
CA ARG A 43 2.07 -15.82 -1.28
C ARG A 43 2.79 -16.07 -2.61
N ASN A 44 3.67 -17.08 -2.63
CA ASN A 44 4.42 -17.52 -3.82
C ASN A 44 5.34 -16.44 -4.42
N TRP A 45 5.82 -15.49 -3.61
CA TRP A 45 6.62 -14.37 -4.09
C TRP A 45 7.90 -14.78 -4.83
N SER A 46 8.57 -15.86 -4.40
CA SER A 46 9.77 -16.38 -5.05
C SER A 46 9.51 -16.80 -6.50
N LEU A 47 8.42 -17.52 -6.76
CA LEU A 47 8.04 -17.96 -8.12
C LEU A 47 7.69 -16.77 -9.00
N THR A 48 6.90 -15.83 -8.48
CA THR A 48 6.56 -14.60 -9.20
C THR A 48 7.79 -13.77 -9.53
N LEU A 49 8.76 -13.71 -8.61
CA LEU A 49 10.01 -13.00 -8.83
C LEU A 49 10.83 -13.62 -9.96
N SER A 50 10.96 -14.96 -10.00
CA SER A 50 11.62 -15.66 -11.09
C SER A 50 10.95 -15.41 -12.45
N GLN A 51 9.61 -15.38 -12.49
CA GLN A 51 8.87 -15.04 -13.71
C GLN A 51 9.11 -13.59 -14.14
N LEU A 52 9.13 -12.64 -13.19
CA LEU A 52 9.40 -11.23 -13.47
C LEU A 52 10.84 -11.01 -13.99
N ALA A 53 11.82 -11.72 -13.44
CA ALA A 53 13.22 -11.64 -13.90
C ALA A 53 13.37 -12.11 -15.35
N ILE A 54 12.63 -13.15 -15.76
CA ILE A 54 12.61 -13.63 -17.15
C ILE A 54 11.86 -12.65 -18.07
N HIS A 55 10.74 -12.08 -17.63
CA HIS A 55 9.95 -11.17 -18.47
C HIS A 55 10.59 -9.78 -18.62
N PHE A 56 11.36 -9.34 -17.63
CA PHE A 56 12.00 -8.04 -17.57
C PHE A 56 13.50 -8.19 -17.33
N GLU A 57 14.18 -8.88 -18.25
CA GLU A 57 15.62 -9.13 -18.20
C GLU A 57 16.41 -7.82 -17.96
N GLY A 58 17.39 -7.87 -17.06
CA GLY A 58 18.27 -6.74 -16.75
C GLY A 58 17.65 -5.64 -15.86
N ARG A 59 16.34 -5.64 -15.60
CA ARG A 59 15.70 -4.59 -14.77
C ARG A 59 15.76 -4.85 -13.28
N LEU A 60 15.92 -6.12 -12.89
CA LEU A 60 15.91 -6.53 -11.49
C LEU A 60 17.31 -6.79 -10.93
N ASP A 61 18.34 -6.84 -11.76
CA ASP A 61 19.71 -7.21 -11.40
C ASP A 61 20.26 -6.32 -10.26
N ASP A 62 20.14 -4.99 -10.40
CA ASP A 62 20.52 -4.01 -9.36
C ASP A 62 19.77 -4.20 -8.03
N SER A 63 18.50 -4.61 -8.10
CA SER A 63 17.64 -4.75 -6.92
C SER A 63 17.79 -6.11 -6.22
N LEU A 64 18.25 -7.11 -6.96
CA LEU A 64 18.45 -8.48 -6.48
C LEU A 64 19.89 -8.76 -6.08
N ASN A 65 20.81 -7.82 -6.33
CA ASN A 65 22.26 -8.00 -6.16
C ASN A 65 22.73 -9.32 -6.83
N LEU A 66 22.24 -9.57 -8.05
CA LEU A 66 22.64 -10.70 -8.88
C LEU A 66 23.93 -10.40 -9.65
#